data_AF-A0A660VE99-F1
#
_entry.id   AF-A0A660VE99-F1
#
_cell.length_a   1.000
_cell.length_b   1.000
_cell.length_c   1.000
_cell.angle_alpha   90.00
_cell.angle_beta   90.00
_cell.angle_gamma   90.00
#
_symmetry.space_group_name_H-M   'P 1'
#
loop_
_entity.id
_entity.type
_entity.pdbx_description
1 polymer ?
#
loop_
_entity_poly.entity_id
_entity_poly.type
_entity_poly.pdbx_seq_one_letter_code
_entity_poly.pdbx_strand_id
1 'polypeptide(L)'
;MADLMPELRGEIESKPRLYEGMFIVDINRVGTDDRSVKRVVHGLLEKHGAKVLVSTRWAEREFCYPIKKQTRGIYHLVYFECKPEKIADIKRDCYLSGDILRVIMLRVKKVPDKVALPDGGWLELDKEATTI
;
A
#
# COMPACT_ATOMS: atom_id res chain seq x y z
N MET A 1 -4.64 41.69 24.05
CA MET A 1 -4.62 41.47 22.57
C MET A 1 -3.78 40.25 22.19
N ALA A 2 -3.87 39.15 22.95
CA ALA A 2 -3.16 37.89 22.65
C ALA A 2 -4.07 36.67 22.88
N ASP A 3 -5.38 36.90 23.03
CA ASP A 3 -6.34 35.89 23.50
C ASP A 3 -7.65 35.87 22.68
N LEU A 4 -7.60 36.38 21.45
CA LEU A 4 -8.65 36.12 20.47
C LEU A 4 -8.17 35.03 19.51
N MET A 5 -9.02 34.01 19.36
CA MET A 5 -8.93 32.85 18.44
C MET A 5 -8.26 31.54 18.95
N PRO A 6 -8.71 30.94 20.08
CA PRO A 6 -8.52 29.50 20.33
C PRO A 6 -9.30 28.59 19.37
N GLU A 7 -10.28 29.14 18.65
CA GLU A 7 -11.35 28.37 17.98
C GLU A 7 -10.99 27.93 16.55
N LEU A 8 -9.89 28.44 15.99
CA LEU A 8 -9.39 28.08 14.66
C LEU A 8 -8.41 26.90 14.66
N ARG A 9 -8.14 26.30 15.82
CA ARG A 9 -7.24 25.13 15.94
C ARG A 9 -7.92 23.78 15.76
N GLY A 10 -9.26 23.74 15.65
CA GLY A 10 -10.05 22.50 15.63
C GLY A 10 -10.36 21.88 14.26
N GLU A 11 -10.06 22.54 13.13
CA GLU A 11 -10.61 22.13 11.82
C GLU A 11 -9.58 21.86 10.70
N ILE A 12 -8.40 21.35 11.03
CA ILE A 12 -7.55 20.64 10.04
C ILE A 12 -7.23 19.23 10.52
N GLU A 13 -8.19 18.57 11.18
CA GLU A 13 -8.13 17.11 11.35
C GLU A 13 -8.52 16.46 10.01
N SER A 14 -7.52 16.08 9.24
CA SER A 14 -7.73 15.49 7.92
C SER A 14 -8.32 14.09 8.03
N LYS A 15 -9.59 13.96 7.62
CA LYS A 15 -10.33 12.69 7.62
C LYS A 15 -9.57 11.61 6.83
N PRO A 16 -9.50 10.35 7.34
CA PRO A 16 -8.93 9.23 6.59
C PRO A 16 -9.55 9.09 5.21
N ARG A 17 -8.71 8.80 4.22
CA ARG A 17 -9.13 8.57 2.83
C ARG A 17 -8.72 7.17 2.41
N LEU A 18 -9.49 6.61 1.48
CA LEU A 18 -9.20 5.32 0.88
C LEU A 18 -8.16 5.46 -0.23
N TYR A 19 -7.16 4.59 -0.19
CA TYR A 19 -6.11 4.49 -1.18
C TYR A 19 -5.98 3.06 -1.70
N GLU A 20 -5.59 2.96 -2.96
CA GLU A 20 -5.06 1.77 -3.58
C GLU A 20 -3.53 1.90 -3.62
N GLY A 21 -2.83 0.87 -3.15
CA GLY A 21 -1.38 0.76 -3.20
C GLY A 21 -0.97 -0.47 -3.99
N MET A 22 -0.22 -0.28 -5.07
CA MET A 22 0.47 -1.34 -5.78
C MET A 22 1.95 -1.30 -5.40
N PHE A 23 2.41 -2.38 -4.78
CA PHE A 23 3.78 -2.55 -4.31
C PHE A 23 4.48 -3.61 -5.14
N ILE A 24 5.70 -3.32 -5.60
CA ILE A 24 6.59 -4.33 -6.18
C ILE A 24 7.59 -4.72 -5.11
N VAL A 25 7.47 -5.94 -4.60
CA VAL A 25 8.34 -6.47 -3.54
C VAL A 25 9.52 -7.23 -4.15
N ASP A 26 10.71 -7.02 -3.58
CA ASP A 26 11.95 -7.70 -3.97
C ASP A 26 11.93 -9.15 -3.46
N ILE A 27 11.73 -10.09 -4.38
CA ILE A 27 11.71 -11.53 -4.09
C ILE A 27 13.03 -12.01 -3.49
N ASN A 28 14.16 -11.43 -3.91
CA ASN A 28 15.47 -11.89 -3.44
C ASN A 28 15.73 -11.51 -1.98
N ARG A 29 14.99 -10.54 -1.44
CA ARG A 29 15.11 -10.11 -0.04
C ARG A 29 14.02 -10.69 0.85
N VAL A 30 12.77 -10.70 0.37
CA VAL A 30 11.59 -11.06 1.16
C VAL A 30 11.16 -12.52 0.94
N GLY A 31 11.60 -13.13 -0.15
CA GLY A 31 11.13 -14.43 -0.61
C GLY A 31 9.81 -14.34 -1.38
N THR A 32 9.26 -15.50 -1.73
CA THR A 32 8.03 -15.64 -2.50
C THR A 32 6.81 -16.03 -1.67
N ASP A 33 6.96 -16.23 -0.37
CA ASP A 33 5.86 -16.63 0.49
C ASP A 33 4.86 -15.47 0.71
N ASP A 34 3.57 -15.77 0.68
CA ASP A 34 2.53 -14.74 0.81
C ASP A 34 2.56 -14.07 2.19
N ARG A 35 2.88 -14.83 3.25
CA ARG A 35 2.96 -14.28 4.61
C ARG A 35 4.14 -13.32 4.77
N SER A 36 5.29 -13.60 4.16
CA SER A 36 6.44 -12.71 4.24
C SER A 36 6.19 -11.40 3.50
N VAL A 37 5.59 -11.47 2.30
CA VAL A 37 5.19 -10.30 1.51
C VAL A 37 4.16 -9.47 2.27
N LYS A 38 3.10 -10.08 2.79
CA LYS A 38 2.09 -9.40 3.60
C LYS A 38 2.69 -8.73 4.82
N ARG A 39 3.58 -9.40 5.56
CA ARG A 39 4.24 -8.84 6.74
C ARG A 39 5.03 -7.57 6.41
N VAL A 40 5.78 -7.56 5.31
CA VAL A 40 6.53 -6.37 4.88
C VAL A 40 5.60 -5.22 4.53
N VAL A 41 4.57 -5.46 3.73
CA VAL A 41 3.67 -4.40 3.26
C VAL A 41 2.77 -3.90 4.39
N HIS A 42 2.18 -4.80 5.18
CA HIS A 42 1.30 -4.44 6.30
C HIS A 42 2.07 -3.75 7.40
N GLY A 43 3.24 -4.28 7.80
CA GLY A 43 4.06 -3.66 8.82
C GLY A 43 4.47 -2.22 8.44
N LEU A 44 4.73 -1.97 7.16
CA LEU A 44 5.02 -0.60 6.68
C LEU A 44 3.78 0.29 6.76
N LEU A 45 2.60 -0.18 6.33
CA LEU A 45 1.36 0.58 6.38
C LEU A 45 0.91 0.86 7.82
N GLU A 46 0.92 -0.15 8.69
CA GLU A 46 0.52 -0.08 10.09
C GLU A 46 1.44 0.84 10.91
N LYS A 47 2.74 0.85 10.62
CA LYS A 47 3.70 1.80 11.22
C LYS A 47 3.26 3.26 11.06
N HIS A 48 2.56 3.58 9.98
CA HIS A 48 2.04 4.92 9.70
C HIS A 48 0.57 5.11 10.08
N GLY A 49 -0.02 4.15 10.81
CA GLY A 49 -1.41 4.19 11.25
C GLY A 49 -2.42 4.00 10.13
N ALA A 50 -2.02 3.36 9.01
CA ALA A 50 -2.95 2.98 7.97
C ALA A 50 -3.72 1.72 8.37
N LYS A 51 -5.01 1.67 8.03
CA LYS A 51 -5.88 0.51 8.22
C LYS A 51 -6.00 -0.24 6.91
N VAL A 52 -5.47 -1.47 6.86
CA VAL A 52 -5.60 -2.34 5.69
C VAL A 52 -7.03 -2.89 5.61
N LEU A 53 -7.67 -2.74 4.46
CA LEU A 53 -9.02 -3.28 4.20
C LEU A 53 -8.95 -4.56 3.36
N VAL A 54 -8.15 -4.55 2.31
CA VAL A 54 -7.94 -5.69 1.41
C VAL A 54 -6.46 -5.77 1.09
N SER A 55 -5.92 -6.97 1.08
CA SER A 55 -4.53 -7.21 0.73
C SER A 55 -4.42 -8.52 -0.02
N THR A 56 -3.98 -8.43 -1.27
CA THR A 56 -3.87 -9.61 -2.12
C THR A 56 -2.62 -9.59 -2.99
N ARG A 57 -2.08 -10.78 -3.23
CA ARG A 57 -1.02 -10.97 -4.22
C ARG A 57 -1.64 -10.85 -5.60
N TRP A 58 -1.24 -9.84 -6.36
CA TRP A 58 -1.77 -9.60 -7.70
C TRP A 58 -1.09 -10.49 -8.74
N ALA A 59 0.24 -10.51 -8.76
CA ALA A 59 1.00 -11.37 -9.67
C ALA A 59 2.48 -11.47 -9.30
N GLU A 60 3.14 -12.54 -9.71
CA GLU A 60 4.61 -12.57 -9.83
C GLU A 60 4.96 -12.41 -11.31
N ARG A 61 5.78 -11.42 -11.66
CA ARG A 61 6.12 -11.15 -13.07
C ARG A 61 7.54 -10.66 -13.24
N GLU A 62 8.11 -11.03 -14.39
CA GLU A 62 9.32 -10.41 -14.92
C GLU A 62 9.02 -9.00 -15.43
N PHE A 63 9.98 -8.08 -15.24
CA PHE A 63 9.90 -6.70 -15.67
C PHE A 63 10.44 -6.56 -17.08
N CYS A 64 9.94 -5.59 -17.84
CA CYS A 64 10.47 -5.30 -19.18
C CYS A 64 11.91 -4.75 -19.15
N TYR A 65 12.33 -4.19 -18.01
CA TYR A 65 13.68 -3.72 -17.76
C TYR A 65 14.05 -3.92 -16.28
N PRO A 66 15.34 -4.06 -15.92
CA PRO A 66 15.75 -4.24 -14.54
C PRO A 66 15.41 -3.02 -13.66
N ILE A 67 14.81 -3.26 -12.50
CA ILE A 67 14.56 -2.24 -11.47
C ILE A 67 15.47 -2.54 -10.29
N LYS A 68 16.37 -1.60 -9.94
CA LYS A 68 17.39 -1.81 -8.89
C LYS A 68 18.16 -3.15 -9.05
N LYS A 69 18.52 -3.50 -10.29
CA LYS A 69 19.18 -4.76 -10.69
C LYS A 69 18.31 -6.03 -10.60
N GLN A 70 17.05 -5.95 -10.18
CA GLN A 70 16.13 -7.08 -10.21
C GLN A 70 15.36 -7.13 -11.53
N THR A 71 15.16 -8.32 -12.07
CA THR A 71 14.41 -8.57 -13.32
C THR A 71 13.00 -9.08 -13.08
N ARG A 72 12.64 -9.42 -11.83
CA ARG A 72 11.34 -9.97 -11.44
C ARG A 72 10.96 -9.49 -10.05
N GLY A 73 9.66 -9.46 -9.76
CA GLY A 73 9.15 -9.17 -8.42
C GLY A 73 7.70 -9.58 -8.24
N ILE A 74 7.23 -9.47 -7.00
CA ILE A 74 5.83 -9.72 -6.64
C ILE A 74 5.09 -8.40 -6.61
N TYR A 75 4.05 -8.31 -7.41
CA TYR A 75 3.06 -7.25 -7.37
C TYR A 75 2.04 -7.57 -6.29
N HIS A 76 2.02 -6.74 -5.26
CA HIS A 76 1.11 -6.86 -4.12
C HIS A 76 0.16 -5.66 -4.11
N LEU A 77 -1.14 -5.95 -4.19
CA LEU A 77 -2.19 -4.94 -4.26
C LEU A 77 -2.88 -4.82 -2.91
N VAL A 78 -2.95 -3.60 -2.39
CA VAL A 78 -3.54 -3.31 -1.09
C VAL A 78 -4.51 -2.14 -1.19
N TYR A 79 -5.69 -2.29 -0.61
CA TYR A 79 -6.60 -1.18 -0.34
C TYR A 79 -6.57 -0.86 1.14
N PHE A 80 -6.32 0.40 1.47
CA PHE A 80 -6.14 0.82 2.86
C PHE A 80 -6.66 2.25 3.08
N GLU A 81 -7.08 2.52 4.31
CA GLU A 81 -7.46 3.85 4.76
C GLU A 81 -6.30 4.50 5.51
N CYS A 82 -6.00 5.75 5.19
CA CYS A 82 -4.94 6.49 5.85
C CYS A 82 -5.23 7.98 5.87
N LYS A 83 -4.68 8.67 6.88
CA LYS A 83 -4.66 10.14 6.92
C LYS A 83 -3.80 10.66 5.74
N PRO A 84 -4.28 11.63 4.94
CA PRO A 84 -3.56 12.13 3.77
C PRO A 84 -2.13 12.60 4.04
N GLU A 85 -1.86 13.11 5.23
CA GLU A 85 -0.55 13.63 5.65
C GLU A 85 0.51 12.52 5.70
N LYS A 86 0.09 11.28 5.94
CA LYS A 86 0.99 10.13 6.10
C LYS A 86 1.39 9.47 4.77
N ILE A 87 0.69 9.75 3.67
CA ILE A 87 0.98 9.10 2.38
C ILE A 87 2.41 9.40 1.89
N ALA A 88 2.89 10.63 2.10
CA ALA A 88 4.26 10.98 1.72
C ALA A 88 5.30 10.20 2.55
N ASP A 89 5.05 10.06 3.85
CA ASP A 89 5.92 9.32 4.77
C ASP A 89 5.95 7.81 4.43
N ILE A 90 4.78 7.22 4.15
CA ILE A 90 4.68 5.81 3.72
C ILE A 90 5.49 5.60 2.44
N LYS A 91 5.31 6.46 1.41
CA LYS A 91 6.09 6.36 0.17
C LYS A 91 7.58 6.45 0.42
N ARG A 92 8.00 7.39 1.28
CA ARG A 92 9.41 7.56 1.65
C ARG A 92 9.98 6.31 2.31
N ASP A 93 9.26 5.74 3.27
CA ASP A 93 9.67 4.51 3.95
C ASP A 93 9.75 3.32 2.99
N CYS A 94 8.84 3.22 2.00
CA CYS A 94 8.95 2.20 0.95
C CYS A 94 10.25 2.32 0.15
N TYR A 95 10.70 3.55 -0.16
CA TYR A 95 11.95 3.75 -0.86
C TYR A 95 13.17 3.39 -0.02
N LEU A 96 13.10 3.64 1.30
CA LEU A 96 14.19 3.40 2.25
C LEU A 96 14.32 1.95 2.71
N SER A 97 13.23 1.17 2.80
CA SER A 97 13.29 -0.21 3.27
C SER A 97 14.22 -1.08 2.41
N GLY A 98 14.23 -0.82 1.11
CA GLY A 98 14.96 -1.62 0.14
C GLY A 98 14.32 -2.99 -0.17
N ASP A 99 13.29 -3.39 0.58
CA ASP A 99 12.45 -4.57 0.32
C ASP A 99 11.39 -4.28 -0.75
N ILE A 100 11.07 -2.99 -0.96
CA ILE A 100 10.15 -2.53 -2.01
C ILE A 100 10.96 -1.91 -3.14
N LEU A 101 10.76 -2.43 -4.35
CA LEU A 101 11.41 -1.97 -5.57
C LEU A 101 10.74 -0.72 -6.12
N ARG A 102 9.41 -0.69 -6.11
CA ARG A 102 8.59 0.41 -6.63
C ARG A 102 7.22 0.39 -5.94
N VAL A 103 6.63 1.58 -5.82
CA VAL A 103 5.29 1.74 -5.27
C VAL A 103 4.50 2.78 -6.06
N ILE A 104 3.22 2.50 -6.30
CA ILE A 104 2.24 3.46 -6.79
C ILE A 104 1.10 3.48 -5.77
N MET A 105 0.70 4.69 -5.36
CA MET A 105 -0.47 4.86 -4.49
C MET A 105 -1.42 5.86 -5.12
N LEU A 106 -2.67 5.47 -5.25
CA LEU A 106 -3.75 6.23 -5.87
C LEU A 106 -4.88 6.42 -4.87
N ARG A 107 -5.46 7.61 -4.84
CA ARG A 107 -6.68 7.85 -4.06
C ARG A 107 -7.85 7.23 -4.82
N VAL A 108 -8.66 6.42 -4.15
CA VAL A 108 -9.86 5.81 -4.73
C VAL A 108 -11.10 6.15 -3.91
N LYS A 109 -12.28 6.02 -4.53
CA LYS A 109 -13.56 6.33 -3.86
C LYS A 109 -14.15 5.12 -3.12
N LYS A 110 -13.93 3.92 -3.66
CA LYS A 110 -14.42 2.66 -3.11
C LYS A 110 -13.46 1.53 -3.45
N VAL A 111 -13.46 0.47 -2.64
CA VAL A 111 -12.79 -0.79 -2.97
C VAL A 111 -13.64 -1.49 -4.04
N PRO A 112 -13.05 -1.91 -5.18
CA PRO A 112 -13.78 -2.68 -6.17
C PRO A 112 -14.09 -4.10 -5.62
N ASP A 113 -15.11 -4.76 -6.15
CA ASP A 113 -15.42 -6.13 -5.73
C ASP A 113 -14.47 -7.15 -6.37
N LYS A 114 -13.97 -6.84 -7.57
CA LYS A 114 -12.98 -7.66 -8.29
C LYS A 114 -11.95 -6.81 -9.03
N VAL A 115 -10.79 -7.39 -9.26
CA VAL A 115 -9.69 -6.78 -10.02
C VAL A 115 -9.26 -7.67 -11.18
N ALA A 116 -8.84 -7.06 -12.27
CA ALA A 116 -8.34 -7.80 -13.43
C ALA A 116 -6.91 -8.29 -13.16
N LEU A 117 -6.63 -9.52 -13.56
CA LEU A 117 -5.32 -10.14 -13.51
C LEU A 117 -4.58 -9.98 -14.85
N PRO A 118 -3.23 -10.07 -14.84
CA PRO A 118 -2.39 -10.06 -16.03
C PRO A 118 -2.80 -10.94 -17.21
N ASP A 119 -3.35 -12.10 -16.90
CA ASP A 119 -3.72 -13.17 -17.84
C ASP A 119 -5.14 -12.97 -18.42
N GLY A 120 -5.81 -11.88 -18.05
CA GLY A 120 -7.19 -11.59 -18.41
C GLY A 120 -8.22 -12.20 -17.46
N GLY A 121 -7.78 -12.90 -16.41
CA GLY A 121 -8.64 -13.40 -15.35
C GLY A 121 -9.17 -12.30 -14.43
N TRP A 122 -10.15 -12.67 -13.58
CA TRP A 122 -10.67 -11.81 -12.52
C TRP A 122 -10.33 -12.42 -11.17
N LEU A 123 -9.86 -11.57 -10.25
CA LEU A 123 -9.67 -11.91 -8.85
C LEU A 123 -10.74 -11.19 -8.03
N GLU A 124 -11.60 -11.95 -7.38
CA GLU A 124 -12.54 -11.41 -6.38
C GLU A 124 -11.76 -10.94 -5.15
N LEU A 125 -12.12 -9.77 -4.64
CA LEU A 125 -11.50 -9.17 -3.47
C LEU A 125 -12.31 -9.50 -2.24
N ASP A 126 -11.80 -10.44 -1.44
CA ASP A 126 -12.36 -10.73 -0.14
C ASP A 126 -12.14 -9.52 0.78
N LYS A 127 -13.24 -8.90 1.20
CA LYS A 127 -13.25 -7.75 2.13
C LYS A 127 -12.94 -8.16 3.58
N GLU A 128 -12.69 -9.44 3.80
CA GLU A 128 -12.17 -9.94 5.06
C GLU A 128 -10.71 -9.57 5.12
N ALA A 129 -10.39 -8.55 5.92
CA ALA A 129 -9.03 -8.24 6.29
C ALA A 129 -8.39 -9.54 6.80
N THR A 130 -7.55 -10.16 5.97
CA THR A 130 -6.80 -11.34 6.37
C THR A 130 -5.76 -10.86 7.37
N THR A 131 -6.18 -10.81 8.63
CA THR A 131 -5.32 -10.62 9.79
C THR A 131 -4.21 -11.66 9.69
N ILE A 132 -2.96 -11.19 9.70
CA ILE A 132 -1.76 -12.03 9.71
C ILE A 132 -1.70 -12.83 11.01
#